data_AF-G4YJ75-F1
#
_entry.id   AF-G4YJ75-F1
#
_cell.length_a   1.000
_cell.length_b   1.000
_cell.length_c   1.000
_cell.angle_alpha   90.00
_cell.angle_beta   90.00
_cell.angle_gamma   90.00
#
_symmetry.space_group_name_H-M   'P 1'
#
loop_
_entity.id
_entity.type
_entity.pdbx_description
1 polymer ?
#
loop_
_entity_poly.entity_id
_entity_poly.type
_entity_poly.pdbx_seq_one_letter_code
_entity_poly.pdbx_strand_id
1 'polypeptide(L)'
;MGLAYMYMYSITLRFLRAGGDDEDERAFGIPSMSTITETAMKIPGASTVAGMAKTLPGASMVGDLAQKMQYQYWLKMNKTPDEVKTILGLDNFGAKILDNPNLDVWIRFAIAYNKRNNLPESKIISDLLKMMPADRVMKLPEKLPVSAKTIDNVENYVWLYMNKTPSDVYKLLGLDRLGKEILDSPGLYVWIRYKRI
;
A
#
# COMPACT_ATOMS: atom_id res chain seq x y z
N MET A 1 8.81 -37.38 3.35
CA MET A 1 8.28 -36.03 3.08
C MET A 1 7.09 -35.62 3.98
N GLY A 2 6.77 -36.33 5.07
CA GLY A 2 5.53 -36.06 5.85
C GLY A 2 5.65 -35.24 7.14
N LEU A 3 6.85 -35.02 7.69
CA LEU A 3 7.00 -34.44 9.05
C LEU A 3 7.28 -32.92 9.04
N ALA A 4 8.03 -32.41 8.06
CA ALA A 4 8.32 -30.98 7.96
C ALA A 4 7.08 -30.15 7.57
N TYR A 5 6.17 -30.72 6.78
CA TYR A 5 4.94 -30.06 6.36
C TYR A 5 3.94 -29.92 7.52
N MET A 6 3.84 -30.94 8.38
CA MET A 6 3.01 -30.91 9.59
C MET A 6 3.54 -29.89 10.62
N TYR A 7 4.86 -29.70 10.70
CA TYR A 7 5.50 -28.77 11.65
C TYR A 7 5.34 -27.30 11.23
N MET A 8 5.39 -26.99 9.92
CA MET A 8 5.08 -25.64 9.44
C MET A 8 3.59 -25.29 9.53
N TYR A 9 2.70 -26.28 9.35
CA TYR A 9 1.26 -26.08 9.45
C TYR A 9 0.81 -25.81 10.89
N SER A 10 1.45 -26.44 11.88
CA SER A 10 1.13 -26.24 13.31
C SER A 10 1.58 -24.87 13.85
N ILE A 11 2.70 -24.34 13.36
CA ILE A 11 3.19 -23.01 13.71
C ILE A 11 2.27 -21.93 13.14
N THR A 12 1.90 -22.03 11.86
CA THR A 12 1.01 -21.06 11.21
C THR A 12 -0.41 -21.06 11.80
N LEU A 13 -0.94 -22.21 12.22
CA LEU A 13 -2.23 -22.29 12.92
C LEU A 13 -2.22 -21.75 14.36
N ARG A 14 -1.11 -21.87 15.10
CA ARG A 14 -0.99 -21.25 16.43
C ARG A 14 -0.99 -19.71 16.36
N PHE A 15 -0.42 -19.13 15.31
CA PHE A 15 -0.50 -17.69 15.05
C PHE A 15 -1.93 -17.19 14.72
N LEU A 16 -2.80 -18.07 14.21
CA LEU A 16 -4.18 -17.73 13.85
C LEU A 16 -5.19 -17.91 15.00
N ARG A 17 -4.84 -18.65 16.07
CA ARG A 17 -5.75 -18.94 17.20
C ARG A 17 -5.61 -17.99 18.40
N ALA A 18 -4.61 -17.13 18.44
CA ALA A 18 -4.43 -16.17 19.53
C ALA A 18 -5.26 -14.89 19.27
N GLY A 19 -6.58 -15.03 19.38
CA GLY A 19 -7.50 -13.92 19.66
C GLY A 19 -7.82 -13.81 21.15
N GLY A 20 -6.90 -14.23 22.03
CA GLY A 20 -7.00 -14.10 23.47
C GLY A 20 -5.77 -13.37 24.00
N ASP A 21 -6.00 -12.33 24.79
CA ASP A 21 -5.02 -11.48 25.47
C ASP A 21 -4.29 -12.21 26.61
N ASP A 22 -3.88 -13.46 26.41
CA ASP A 22 -3.18 -14.23 27.43
C ASP A 22 -1.67 -14.19 27.11
N GLU A 23 -0.96 -13.28 27.78
CA GLU A 23 0.48 -13.04 27.60
C GLU A 23 1.37 -14.22 28.06
N ASP A 24 0.79 -15.22 28.72
CA ASP A 24 1.54 -16.19 29.53
C ASP A 24 1.82 -17.56 28.87
N GLU A 25 1.33 -17.84 27.65
CA GLU A 25 1.59 -19.13 26.98
C GLU A 25 2.77 -19.12 25.97
N ARG A 26 3.69 -18.16 26.05
CA ARG A 26 4.93 -18.19 25.25
C ARG A 26 6.00 -19.08 25.89
N ALA A 27 5.75 -20.40 25.92
CA ALA A 27 6.81 -21.38 26.13
C ALA A 27 7.90 -21.17 25.04
N PHE A 28 9.17 -21.09 25.45
CA PHE A 28 10.40 -20.92 24.61
C PHE A 28 11.01 -19.52 24.44
N GLY A 29 10.68 -18.50 25.25
CA GLY A 29 11.45 -17.24 25.22
C GLY A 29 11.51 -16.55 23.85
N ILE A 30 10.60 -16.93 22.94
CA ILE A 30 10.45 -16.35 21.63
C ILE A 30 9.76 -15.00 21.86
N PRO A 31 10.37 -13.87 21.48
CA PRO A 31 9.78 -12.56 21.69
C PRO A 31 8.39 -12.50 21.04
N SER A 32 7.49 -11.74 21.66
CA SER A 32 6.18 -11.50 21.06
C SER A 32 6.31 -10.90 19.67
N MET A 33 5.40 -11.20 18.74
CA MET A 33 5.43 -10.53 17.43
C MET A 33 5.36 -9.01 17.57
N SER A 34 4.65 -8.48 18.58
CA SER A 34 4.68 -7.07 18.96
C SER A 34 6.09 -6.59 19.33
N THR A 35 6.83 -7.35 20.13
CA THR A 35 8.22 -7.07 20.54
C THR A 35 9.15 -7.16 19.34
N ILE A 36 8.96 -8.13 18.44
CA ILE A 36 9.73 -8.27 17.21
C ILE A 36 9.48 -7.06 16.31
N THR A 37 8.22 -6.67 16.11
CA THR A 37 7.86 -5.49 15.31
C THR A 37 8.39 -4.20 15.92
N GLU A 38 8.28 -4.04 17.25
CA GLU A 38 8.78 -2.85 17.95
C GLU A 38 10.31 -2.77 17.84
N THR A 39 11.01 -3.88 18.03
CA THR A 39 12.47 -3.95 17.92
C THR A 39 12.93 -3.67 16.50
N ALA A 40 12.24 -4.21 15.49
CA ALA A 40 12.55 -3.95 14.10
C ALA A 40 12.27 -2.49 13.68
N MET A 41 11.21 -1.86 14.21
CA MET A 41 10.92 -0.44 13.97
C MET A 41 11.92 0.51 14.66
N LYS A 42 12.61 0.05 15.71
CA LYS A 42 13.69 0.81 16.37
C LYS A 42 15.00 0.82 15.58
N ILE A 43 15.15 0.01 14.53
CA ILE A 43 16.35 -0.03 13.68
C ILE A 43 16.22 1.05 12.59
N PRO A 44 17.02 2.14 12.64
CA PRO A 44 16.98 3.16 11.60
C PRO A 44 17.36 2.56 10.24
N GLY A 45 16.51 2.74 9.22
CA GLY A 45 16.75 2.21 7.87
C GLY A 45 16.22 0.78 7.62
N ALA A 46 15.73 0.07 8.64
CA ALA A 46 14.95 -1.16 8.46
C ALA A 46 13.51 -0.78 8.06
N SER A 47 13.29 -0.48 6.77
CA SER A 47 12.05 0.22 6.38
C SER A 47 10.76 -0.57 6.62
N THR A 48 10.80 -1.91 6.65
CA THR A 48 9.68 -2.77 7.07
C THR A 48 10.16 -4.17 7.50
N VAL A 49 9.50 -4.78 8.49
CA VAL A 49 9.70 -6.22 8.84
C VAL A 49 9.43 -7.11 7.63
N ALA A 50 8.51 -6.69 6.76
CA ALA A 50 8.18 -7.38 5.51
C ALA A 50 9.33 -7.37 4.49
N GLY A 51 10.13 -6.30 4.42
CA GLY A 51 11.30 -6.23 3.55
C GLY A 51 12.36 -7.27 3.93
N MET A 52 12.57 -7.46 5.25
CA MET A 52 13.48 -8.48 5.78
C MET A 52 12.91 -9.90 5.63
N ALA A 53 11.61 -10.09 5.84
CA ALA A 53 10.96 -11.40 5.68
C ALA A 53 11.01 -11.94 4.25
N LYS A 54 11.07 -11.05 3.24
CA LYS A 54 11.10 -11.41 1.82
C LYS A 54 12.40 -12.10 1.35
N THR A 55 13.46 -12.14 2.17
CA THR A 55 14.75 -12.75 1.79
C THR A 55 14.92 -14.21 2.26
N LEU A 56 13.94 -14.77 2.98
CA LEU A 56 14.01 -16.13 3.54
C LEU A 56 13.32 -17.20 2.66
N PRO A 57 13.69 -18.48 2.69
CA PRO A 57 12.90 -19.54 2.07
C PRO A 57 11.49 -19.61 2.70
N GLY A 58 10.42 -19.50 1.90
CA GLY A 58 9.04 -19.29 2.41
C GLY A 58 8.65 -17.80 2.63
N ALA A 59 9.54 -16.89 2.19
CA ALA A 59 9.47 -15.43 2.29
C ALA A 59 8.15 -14.76 1.92
N SER A 60 7.42 -15.28 0.93
CA SER A 60 6.22 -14.60 0.44
C SER A 60 5.10 -14.62 1.49
N MET A 61 4.83 -15.79 2.08
CA MET A 61 3.82 -15.93 3.12
C MET A 61 4.23 -15.24 4.42
N VAL A 62 5.52 -15.30 4.79
CA VAL A 62 6.05 -14.58 5.96
C VAL A 62 6.04 -13.06 5.73
N GLY A 63 6.34 -12.62 4.51
CA GLY A 63 6.34 -11.22 4.11
C GLY A 63 4.95 -10.60 4.12
N ASP A 64 3.94 -11.28 3.58
CA ASP A 64 2.55 -10.82 3.58
C ASP A 64 1.98 -10.79 5.01
N LEU A 65 2.29 -11.80 5.83
CA LEU A 65 1.91 -11.83 7.24
C LEU A 65 2.57 -10.69 8.02
N ALA A 66 3.87 -10.47 7.82
CA ALA A 66 4.61 -9.38 8.44
C ALA A 66 4.05 -8.00 8.04
N GLN A 67 3.69 -7.80 6.78
CA GLN A 67 3.05 -6.57 6.32
C GLN A 67 1.69 -6.35 6.98
N LYS A 68 0.85 -7.39 7.01
CA LYS A 68 -0.46 -7.33 7.68
C LYS A 68 -0.31 -7.00 9.17
N MET A 69 0.64 -7.63 9.86
CA MET A 69 0.92 -7.37 11.27
C MET A 69 1.44 -5.95 11.50
N GLN A 70 2.28 -5.43 10.60
CA GLN A 70 2.80 -4.06 10.68
C GLN A 70 1.66 -3.02 10.60
N TYR A 71 0.70 -3.21 9.67
CA TYR A 71 -0.48 -2.33 9.60
C TYR A 71 -1.33 -2.40 10.86
N GLN A 72 -1.62 -3.62 11.35
CA GLN A 72 -2.42 -3.81 12.56
C GLN A 72 -1.76 -3.18 13.79
N TYR A 73 -0.43 -3.27 13.90
CA TYR A 73 0.32 -2.61 14.96
C TYR A 73 0.18 -1.08 14.89
N TRP A 74 0.43 -0.47 13.72
CA TRP A 74 0.27 0.98 13.57
C TRP A 74 -1.15 1.45 13.88
N LEU A 75 -2.17 0.69 13.45
CA LEU A 75 -3.55 0.96 13.84
C LEU A 75 -3.74 0.82 15.36
N LYS A 76 -3.30 -0.27 15.99
CA LYS A 76 -3.42 -0.45 17.47
C LYS A 76 -2.77 0.69 18.24
N MET A 77 -1.63 1.19 17.77
CA MET A 77 -0.90 2.32 18.36
C MET A 77 -1.48 3.69 17.97
N ASN A 78 -2.63 3.73 17.30
CA ASN A 78 -3.31 4.93 16.81
C ASN A 78 -2.41 5.86 15.97
N LYS A 79 -1.49 5.28 15.19
CA LYS A 79 -0.64 6.04 14.27
C LYS A 79 -1.48 6.66 13.16
N THR A 80 -1.23 7.92 12.87
CA THR A 80 -1.82 8.65 11.75
C THR A 80 -1.12 8.30 10.43
N PRO A 81 -1.75 8.53 9.27
CA PRO A 81 -1.09 8.39 7.97
C PRO A 81 0.18 9.23 7.85
N ASP A 82 0.22 10.43 8.43
CA ASP A 82 1.40 11.29 8.40
C ASP A 82 2.54 10.72 9.25
N GLU A 83 2.25 10.22 10.46
CA GLU A 83 3.28 9.52 11.25
C GLU A 83 3.83 8.29 10.52
N VAL A 84 2.98 7.48 9.89
CA VAL A 84 3.41 6.30 9.13
C VAL A 84 4.19 6.71 7.88
N LYS A 85 3.84 7.83 7.25
CA LYS A 85 4.60 8.41 6.13
C LYS A 85 6.03 8.71 6.54
N THR A 86 6.21 9.33 7.71
CA THR A 86 7.53 9.62 8.28
C THR A 86 8.28 8.36 8.67
N ILE A 87 7.63 7.39 9.31
CA ILE A 87 8.22 6.07 9.63
C ILE A 87 8.76 5.38 8.37
N LEU A 88 8.05 5.52 7.26
CA LEU A 88 8.41 4.92 5.97
C LEU A 88 9.40 5.77 5.15
N GLY A 89 9.83 6.92 5.67
CA GLY A 89 10.74 7.84 4.97
C GLY A 89 10.15 8.42 3.69
N LEU A 90 8.83 8.64 3.66
CA LEU A 90 8.09 9.17 2.51
C LEU A 90 7.85 10.68 2.61
N ASP A 91 8.54 11.38 3.51
CA ASP A 91 8.36 12.82 3.75
C ASP A 91 8.67 13.66 2.50
N ASN A 92 9.59 13.18 1.66
CA ASN A 92 9.97 13.84 0.40
C ASN A 92 9.41 13.09 -0.81
N PHE A 93 8.42 13.67 -1.49
CA PHE A 93 7.92 13.23 -2.81
C PHE A 93 8.89 13.58 -3.96
N GLY A 94 10.17 13.27 -3.76
CA GLY A 94 11.22 13.48 -4.75
C GLY A 94 10.99 12.67 -6.03
N ALA A 95 11.89 12.83 -7.00
CA ALA A 95 11.77 12.21 -8.32
C ALA A 95 11.59 10.68 -8.30
N LYS A 96 12.05 9.99 -7.25
CA LYS A 96 12.06 8.53 -7.14
C LYS A 96 10.91 7.95 -6.30
N ILE A 97 9.91 8.74 -5.93
CA ILE A 97 8.81 8.25 -5.07
C ILE A 97 8.08 7.05 -5.68
N LEU A 98 7.90 7.03 -7.01
CA LEU A 98 7.22 5.95 -7.72
C LEU A 98 7.96 4.62 -7.66
N ASP A 99 9.26 4.66 -7.44
CA ASP A 99 10.11 3.47 -7.33
C ASP A 99 10.39 3.11 -5.87
N ASN A 100 9.82 3.85 -4.90
CA ASN A 100 9.97 3.54 -3.48
C ASN A 100 8.96 2.44 -3.09
N PRO A 101 9.42 1.23 -2.71
CA PRO A 101 8.54 0.12 -2.34
C PRO A 101 7.66 0.42 -1.11
N ASN A 102 8.03 1.41 -0.28
CA ASN A 102 7.24 1.81 0.87
C ASN A 102 5.98 2.60 0.48
N LEU A 103 5.87 3.10 -0.76
CA LEU A 103 4.67 3.81 -1.21
C LEU A 103 3.44 2.90 -1.21
N ASP A 104 3.59 1.65 -1.69
CA ASP A 104 2.53 0.63 -1.65
C ASP A 104 2.10 0.33 -0.20
N VAL A 105 3.09 0.21 0.68
CA VAL A 105 2.88 -0.05 2.11
C VAL A 105 2.07 1.07 2.76
N TRP A 106 2.41 2.32 2.44
CA TRP A 106 1.70 3.49 2.94
C TRP A 106 0.27 3.58 2.39
N ILE A 107 0.06 3.37 1.09
CA ILE A 107 -1.28 3.44 0.47
C ILE A 107 -2.20 2.37 1.09
N ARG A 108 -1.71 1.14 1.27
CA ARG A 108 -2.48 0.07 1.92
C ARG A 108 -2.79 0.37 3.37
N PHE A 109 -1.84 0.97 4.10
CA PHE A 109 -2.10 1.45 5.46
C PHE A 109 -3.19 2.54 5.45
N ALA A 110 -3.13 3.51 4.53
CA ALA A 110 -4.13 4.56 4.41
C ALA A 110 -5.53 4.01 4.09
N ILE A 111 -5.65 2.99 3.24
CA ILE A 111 -6.90 2.25 2.99
C ILE A 111 -7.45 1.66 4.30
N ALA A 112 -6.60 0.95 5.05
CA ALA A 112 -7.00 0.33 6.31
C ALA A 112 -7.37 1.36 7.38
N TYR A 113 -6.66 2.49 7.42
CA TYR A 113 -6.94 3.61 8.30
C TYR A 113 -8.29 4.26 7.97
N ASN A 114 -8.56 4.53 6.69
CA ASN A 114 -9.86 5.06 6.25
C ASN A 114 -11.00 4.14 6.69
N LYS A 115 -10.87 2.83 6.45
CA LYS A 115 -11.86 1.83 6.86
C LYS A 115 -12.10 1.82 8.38
N ARG A 116 -11.03 1.87 9.19
CA ARG A 116 -11.15 1.87 10.65
C ARG A 116 -11.84 3.12 11.20
N ASN A 117 -11.65 4.26 10.51
CA ASN A 117 -12.19 5.55 10.92
C ASN A 117 -13.49 5.94 10.19
N ASN A 118 -14.14 4.99 9.50
CA ASN A 118 -15.37 5.23 8.73
C ASN A 118 -15.25 6.38 7.69
N LEU A 119 -14.06 6.54 7.11
CA LEU A 119 -13.82 7.49 6.02
C LEU A 119 -14.03 6.81 4.66
N PRO A 120 -14.35 7.57 3.59
CA PRO A 120 -14.26 7.05 2.23
C PRO A 120 -12.90 6.40 1.99
N GLU A 121 -12.86 5.23 1.34
CA GLU A 121 -11.64 4.45 1.09
C GLU A 121 -10.51 5.30 0.46
N SER A 122 -10.92 6.26 -0.36
CA SER A 122 -10.08 7.17 -1.12
C SER A 122 -9.60 8.41 -0.37
N LYS A 123 -10.16 8.75 0.81
CA LYS A 123 -10.03 10.09 1.39
C LYS A 123 -8.57 10.53 1.55
N ILE A 124 -7.81 9.81 2.38
CA ILE A 124 -6.39 10.10 2.65
C ILE A 124 -5.51 9.91 1.40
N ILE A 125 -5.84 8.92 0.56
CA ILE A 125 -5.09 8.63 -0.67
C ILE A 125 -5.22 9.80 -1.65
N SER A 126 -6.42 10.36 -1.79
CA SER A 126 -6.66 11.51 -2.67
C SER A 126 -5.84 12.73 -2.24
N ASP A 127 -5.67 12.94 -0.93
CA ASP A 127 -4.89 14.06 -0.41
C ASP A 127 -3.39 13.88 -0.69
N LEU A 128 -2.87 12.64 -0.65
CA LEU A 128 -1.52 12.31 -1.13
C LEU A 128 -1.35 12.62 -2.63
N LEU A 129 -2.24 12.08 -3.47
CA LEU A 129 -2.10 12.14 -4.91
C LEU A 129 -2.18 13.58 -5.46
N LYS A 130 -2.93 14.46 -4.79
CA LYS A 130 -2.99 15.90 -5.11
C LYS A 130 -1.64 16.61 -4.96
N MET A 131 -0.74 16.09 -4.12
CA MET A 131 0.61 16.63 -3.93
C MET A 131 1.62 16.13 -4.98
N MET A 132 1.22 15.16 -5.81
CA MET A 132 2.08 14.57 -6.83
C MET A 132 1.82 15.22 -8.20
N PRO A 133 2.85 15.36 -9.06
CA PRO A 133 2.65 15.71 -10.46
C PRO A 133 1.70 14.74 -11.17
N ALA A 134 0.81 15.25 -12.03
CA ALA A 134 -0.22 14.45 -12.70
C ALA A 134 0.35 13.28 -13.52
N ASP A 135 1.48 13.49 -14.20
CA ASP A 135 2.19 12.47 -14.98
C ASP A 135 2.74 11.32 -14.11
N ARG A 136 2.99 11.58 -12.82
CA ARG A 136 3.37 10.55 -11.86
C ARG A 136 2.17 9.78 -11.35
N VAL A 137 1.06 10.48 -11.07
CA VAL A 137 -0.19 9.83 -10.62
C VAL A 137 -0.63 8.77 -11.63
N MET A 138 -0.55 9.09 -12.93
CA MET A 138 -0.93 8.17 -14.02
C MET A 138 -0.14 6.87 -14.10
N LYS A 139 1.09 6.86 -13.59
CA LYS A 139 1.96 5.68 -13.62
C LYS A 139 1.75 4.78 -12.41
N LEU A 140 1.03 5.25 -11.38
CA LEU A 140 0.85 4.52 -10.14
C LEU A 140 0.05 3.22 -10.29
N PRO A 141 -1.07 3.16 -11.04
CA PRO A 141 -1.81 1.91 -11.17
C PRO A 141 -0.96 0.75 -11.72
N GLU A 142 -0.10 1.03 -12.71
CA GLU A 142 0.84 0.05 -13.27
C GLU A 142 1.91 -0.37 -12.26
N LYS A 143 2.48 0.61 -11.53
CA LYS A 143 3.53 0.38 -10.53
C LYS A 143 3.02 -0.32 -9.27
N LEU A 144 1.76 -0.10 -8.90
CA LEU A 144 1.12 -0.54 -7.67
C LEU A 144 -0.12 -1.38 -7.98
N PRO A 145 0.02 -2.55 -8.61
CA PRO A 145 -1.11 -3.32 -9.14
C PRO A 145 -2.13 -3.72 -8.08
N VAL A 146 -1.71 -3.86 -6.82
CA VAL A 146 -2.62 -4.22 -5.72
C VAL A 146 -3.50 -3.05 -5.28
N SER A 147 -3.03 -1.81 -5.44
CA SER A 147 -3.79 -0.60 -5.12
C SER A 147 -4.39 0.08 -6.35
N ALA A 148 -4.14 -0.45 -7.56
CA ALA A 148 -4.56 0.12 -8.84
C ALA A 148 -6.03 0.52 -8.85
N LYS A 149 -6.94 -0.39 -8.45
CA LYS A 149 -8.39 -0.12 -8.43
C LYS A 149 -8.76 1.10 -7.56
N THR A 150 -8.15 1.23 -6.38
CA THR A 150 -8.42 2.36 -5.49
C THR A 150 -7.85 3.65 -6.07
N ILE A 151 -6.69 3.59 -6.73
CA ILE A 151 -6.04 4.72 -7.39
C ILE A 151 -6.86 5.19 -8.61
N ASP A 152 -7.29 4.26 -9.46
CA ASP A 152 -8.14 4.55 -10.63
C ASP A 152 -9.45 5.24 -10.24
N ASN A 153 -10.03 4.84 -9.10
CA ASN A 153 -11.28 5.42 -8.59
C ASN A 153 -11.14 6.89 -8.14
N VAL A 154 -9.92 7.34 -7.83
CA VAL A 154 -9.67 8.70 -7.33
C VAL A 154 -9.03 9.62 -8.34
N GLU A 155 -8.41 9.05 -9.37
CA GLU A 155 -7.59 9.77 -10.32
C GLU A 155 -8.34 10.90 -11.02
N ASN A 156 -9.60 10.66 -11.43
CA ASN A 156 -10.46 11.68 -12.02
C ASN A 156 -10.67 12.89 -11.09
N TYR A 157 -10.90 12.66 -9.79
CA TYR A 157 -11.07 13.75 -8.82
C TYR A 157 -9.78 14.51 -8.58
N VAL A 158 -8.64 13.81 -8.65
CA VAL A 158 -7.32 14.43 -8.55
C VAL A 158 -7.06 15.34 -9.76
N TRP A 159 -7.38 14.90 -10.97
CA TRP A 159 -7.26 15.72 -12.17
C TRP A 159 -8.16 16.96 -12.13
N LEU A 160 -9.40 16.83 -11.64
CA LEU A 160 -10.29 17.98 -11.43
C LEU A 160 -9.72 18.97 -10.43
N TYR A 161 -9.22 18.48 -9.29
CA TYR A 161 -8.54 19.33 -8.30
C TYR A 161 -7.34 20.08 -8.90
N MET A 162 -6.60 19.43 -9.81
CA MET A 162 -5.47 20.02 -10.54
C MET A 162 -5.89 20.92 -11.72
N ASN A 163 -7.18 21.24 -11.87
CA ASN A 163 -7.75 22.01 -12.96
C ASN A 163 -7.40 21.46 -14.36
N LYS A 164 -7.31 20.13 -14.52
CA LYS A 164 -7.05 19.53 -15.84
C LYS A 164 -8.28 19.63 -16.72
N THR A 165 -8.16 20.29 -17.85
CA THR A 165 -9.21 20.30 -18.86
C THR A 165 -9.32 18.93 -19.53
N PRO A 166 -10.45 18.62 -20.21
CA PRO A 166 -10.53 17.43 -21.05
C PRO A 166 -9.39 17.32 -22.08
N SER A 167 -8.88 18.45 -22.59
CA SER A 167 -7.75 18.47 -23.53
C SER A 167 -6.44 18.05 -22.84
N ASP A 168 -6.22 18.50 -21.60
CA ASP A 168 -5.04 18.10 -20.82
C ASP A 168 -5.08 16.62 -20.51
N VAL A 169 -6.22 16.10 -20.06
CA VAL A 169 -6.39 14.67 -19.75
C VAL A 169 -6.23 13.81 -21.01
N TYR A 170 -6.69 14.27 -22.16
CA TYR A 170 -6.50 13.58 -23.44
C TYR A 170 -5.03 13.38 -23.79
N LYS A 171 -4.22 14.44 -23.65
CA LYS A 171 -2.76 14.41 -23.88
C LYS A 171 -2.02 13.62 -22.82
N LEU A 172 -2.44 13.74 -21.56
CA LEU A 172 -1.92 12.99 -20.43
C LEU A 172 -2.04 11.47 -20.66
N LEU A 173 -3.19 11.04 -21.20
CA LEU A 173 -3.44 9.65 -21.59
C LEU A 173 -2.77 9.24 -22.92
N GLY A 174 -1.99 10.13 -23.54
CA GLY A 174 -1.28 9.89 -24.79
C GLY A 174 -2.19 9.66 -26.00
N LEU A 175 -3.48 10.01 -25.90
CA LEU A 175 -4.47 9.74 -26.94
C LEU A 175 -4.24 10.57 -28.21
N ASP A 176 -3.52 11.68 -28.11
CA ASP A 176 -3.11 12.53 -29.22
C ASP A 176 -2.08 11.86 -30.15
N ARG A 177 -1.48 10.74 -29.73
CA ARG A 177 -0.42 10.04 -30.47
C ARG A 177 -0.88 8.75 -31.15
N LEU A 178 -2.10 8.28 -30.86
CA LEU A 178 -2.56 6.94 -31.27
C LEU A 178 -3.20 6.89 -32.67
N GLY A 179 -3.54 8.04 -33.27
CA GLY A 179 -4.18 8.07 -34.59
C GLY A 179 -5.43 7.18 -34.64
N LYS A 180 -5.43 6.17 -35.51
CA LYS A 180 -6.56 5.23 -35.67
C LYS A 180 -6.68 4.19 -34.54
N GLU A 181 -5.58 3.88 -33.86
CA GLU A 181 -5.53 2.88 -32.76
C GLU A 181 -6.19 3.40 -31.48
N ILE A 182 -6.62 4.67 -31.46
CA ILE A 182 -7.27 5.27 -30.29
C ILE A 182 -8.52 4.51 -29.83
N LEU A 183 -9.26 3.90 -30.76
CA LEU A 183 -10.49 3.17 -30.45
C LEU A 183 -10.24 1.91 -29.61
N ASP A 184 -9.03 1.36 -29.69
CA ASP A 184 -8.61 0.17 -28.93
C ASP A 184 -7.95 0.53 -27.59
N SER A 185 -7.73 1.83 -27.34
CA SER A 185 -7.06 2.29 -26.13
C SER A 185 -7.97 2.24 -24.90
N PRO A 186 -7.57 1.57 -23.80
CA PRO A 186 -8.30 1.66 -22.53
C PRO A 186 -8.37 3.10 -21.99
N GLY A 187 -7.40 3.96 -22.37
CA GLY A 187 -7.38 5.38 -22.01
C GLY A 187 -8.55 6.17 -22.62
N LEU A 188 -9.08 5.76 -23.78
CA LEU A 188 -10.24 6.43 -24.39
C LEU A 188 -11.47 6.32 -23.48
N TYR A 189 -11.71 5.15 -22.89
CA TYR A 189 -12.82 4.95 -21.95
C TYR A 189 -12.66 5.79 -20.67
N VAL A 190 -11.44 5.94 -20.16
CA VAL A 190 -11.13 6.81 -19.02
C VAL A 190 -11.43 8.27 -19.35
N TRP A 191 -10.95 8.76 -20.50
CA TRP A 191 -11.20 10.14 -20.94
C TRP A 191 -12.69 10.44 -21.14
N ILE A 192 -13.44 9.52 -21.75
CA ILE A 192 -14.88 9.65 -21.96
C ILE A 192 -15.62 9.77 -20.61
N ARG A 193 -15.24 8.98 -19.60
CA ARG A 193 -15.80 9.12 -18.24
C ARG A 193 -15.44 10.47 -17.64
N TYR A 194 -14.18 10.90 -17.75
CA TYR A 194 -13.72 12.17 -17.20
C TYR A 194 -14.50 13.38 -17.72
N LYS A 195 -14.78 13.43 -19.04
CA LYS A 195 -15.58 14.51 -19.66
C LYS A 195 -17.00 14.67 -19.12
N ARG A 196 -17.54 13.64 -18.47
CA ARG A 196 -18.92 13.60 -17.98
C ARG A 196 -19.05 14.02 -16.52
N ILE A 197 -17.93 14.24 -15.84
CA ILE A 197 -17.90 14.79 -14.48
C ILE A 197 -18.00 16.32 -14.59
#